data_AF-A0A0B2UJT6-F1
#
_entry.id   AF-A0A0B2UJT6-F1
#
_cell.length_a   1.000
_cell.length_b   1.000
_cell.length_c   1.000
_cell.angle_alpha   90.00
_cell.angle_beta   90.00
_cell.angle_gamma   90.00
#
_symmetry.space_group_name_H-M   'P 1'
#
loop_
_entity.id
_entity.type
_entity.pdbx_description
1 polymer ?
#
loop_
_entity_poly.entity_id
_entity_poly.type
_entity_poly.pdbx_seq_one_letter_code
_entity_poly.pdbx_strand_id
1 'polypeptide(L)'
;MPRKIAEELKKCMNDIRKYVESSKPPREQINLKKKKVGLLGGCVKKHRLPFKHAIRMIEKRKEKVIAKREMLASIGVSKKRSR
;
A
#
# COMPACT_ATOMS: atom_id res chain seq x y z
N MET A 1 6.39 -38.65 3.85
CA MET A 1 5.08 -37.95 3.80
C MET A 1 5.06 -36.43 4.16
N PRO A 2 6.16 -35.71 4.43
CA PRO A 2 6.07 -34.27 4.79
C PRO A 2 5.82 -33.32 3.59
N ARG A 3 6.20 -33.72 2.37
CA ARG A 3 6.00 -32.90 1.16
C ARG A 3 4.53 -32.70 0.80
N LYS A 4 3.70 -33.74 0.93
CA LYS A 4 2.25 -33.68 0.67
C LYS A 4 1.53 -32.72 1.65
N ILE A 5 1.87 -32.83 2.94
CA ILE A 5 1.31 -31.95 4.00
C ILE A 5 1.70 -30.48 3.74
N ALA A 6 2.95 -30.23 3.34
CA ALA A 6 3.41 -28.87 3.01
C ALA A 6 2.70 -28.29 1.77
N GLU A 7 2.42 -29.11 0.76
CA GLU A 7 1.67 -28.71 -0.43
C GLU A 7 0.21 -28.39 -0.10
N GLU A 8 -0.44 -29.21 0.73
CA GLU A 8 -1.81 -28.98 1.21
C GLU A 8 -1.92 -27.69 2.04
N LEU A 9 -0.97 -27.45 2.94
CA LEU A 9 -0.89 -26.19 3.70
C LEU A 9 -0.70 -24.99 2.78
N LYS A 10 0.19 -25.07 1.79
CA LYS A 10 0.41 -24.00 0.81
C LYS A 10 -0.85 -23.72 -0.01
N LYS A 11 -1.60 -24.77 -0.38
CA LYS A 11 -2.87 -24.66 -1.10
C LYS A 11 -3.93 -23.96 -0.25
N CYS A 12 -4.12 -24.42 0.99
CA CYS A 12 -5.05 -23.80 1.96
C CYS A 12 -4.74 -22.31 2.17
N MET A 13 -3.47 -21.97 2.39
CA MET A 13 -3.05 -20.58 2.58
C MET A 13 -3.31 -19.72 1.33
N ASN A 14 -3.16 -20.28 0.13
CA ASN A 14 -3.48 -19.59 -1.11
C ASN A 14 -4.99 -19.37 -1.27
N ASP A 15 -5.82 -20.33 -0.88
CA ASP A 15 -7.26 -20.22 -0.98
C ASP A 15 -7.83 -19.21 0.02
N ILE A 16 -7.29 -19.17 1.25
CA ILE A 16 -7.59 -18.10 2.22
C ILE A 16 -7.23 -16.73 1.64
N ARG A 17 -6.03 -16.59 1.04
CA ARG A 17 -5.61 -15.34 0.40
C ARG A 17 -6.56 -14.92 -0.72
N LYS A 18 -6.99 -15.85 -1.58
CA LYS A 18 -7.94 -15.57 -2.67
C LYS A 18 -9.29 -15.11 -2.10
N TYR A 19 -9.80 -15.80 -1.09
CA TYR A 19 -11.07 -15.44 -0.46
C TYR A 19 -11.04 -14.04 0.16
N VAL A 20 -9.96 -13.72 0.88
CA VAL A 20 -9.75 -12.38 1.46
C VAL A 20 -9.58 -11.30 0.38
N GLU A 21 -9.00 -11.64 -0.76
CA GLU A 21 -8.91 -10.70 -1.89
C GLU A 21 -10.26 -10.50 -2.59
N SER A 22 -11.09 -11.55 -2.71
CA SER A 22 -12.40 -11.47 -3.36
C SER A 22 -13.50 -10.88 -2.48
N SER A 23 -13.38 -10.96 -1.15
CA SER A 23 -14.34 -10.37 -0.20
C SER A 23 -14.20 -8.84 -0.07
N LYS A 24 -13.10 -8.27 -0.56
CA LYS A 24 -12.89 -6.81 -0.53
C LYS A 24 -13.83 -6.08 -1.48
N PRO A 25 -14.22 -4.83 -1.16
CA PRO A 25 -14.96 -3.99 -2.08
C PRO A 25 -14.25 -3.84 -3.43
N PRO A 26 -14.98 -3.71 -4.57
CA PRO A 26 -14.39 -3.61 -5.90
C PRO A 26 -13.30 -2.53 -6.03
N ARG A 27 -13.48 -1.38 -5.37
CA ARG A 27 -12.50 -0.28 -5.34
C ARG A 27 -11.17 -0.70 -4.72
N GLU A 28 -11.21 -1.46 -3.63
CA GLU A 28 -10.00 -1.94 -2.95
C GLU A 28 -9.28 -3.01 -3.76
N GLN A 29 -10.03 -3.89 -4.42
CA GLN A 29 -9.45 -4.89 -5.33
C GLN A 29 -8.67 -4.21 -6.48
N ILE A 30 -9.24 -3.16 -7.08
CA ILE A 30 -8.58 -2.37 -8.14
C ILE A 30 -7.31 -1.71 -7.60
N ASN A 31 -7.37 -1.11 -6.42
CA ASN A 31 -6.20 -0.48 -5.80
C ASN A 31 -5.09 -1.50 -5.48
N LEU A 32 -5.46 -2.70 -5.03
CA LEU A 32 -4.54 -3.79 -4.74
C LEU A 32 -3.89 -4.33 -6.03
N LYS A 33 -4.66 -4.50 -7.11
CA LYS A 33 -4.11 -4.83 -8.44
C LYS A 33 -3.14 -3.76 -8.94
N LYS A 34 -3.48 -2.48 -8.83
CA LYS A 34 -2.58 -1.37 -9.20
C LYS A 34 -1.27 -1.40 -8.40
N LYS A 35 -1.32 -1.70 -7.10
CA LYS A 35 -0.12 -1.87 -6.26
C LYS A 35 0.73 -3.05 -6.73
N LYS A 36 0.12 -4.22 -6.98
CA LYS A 36 0.81 -5.41 -7.50
C LYS A 36 1.51 -5.13 -8.84
N VAL A 37 0.83 -4.45 -9.77
CA VAL A 37 1.41 -4.03 -11.06
C VAL A 37 2.62 -3.11 -10.85
N GLY A 38 2.51 -2.12 -9.96
CA GLY A 38 3.62 -1.22 -9.64
C GLY A 38 4.83 -1.94 -9.02
N LEU A 39 4.61 -2.94 -8.15
CA LEU A 39 5.69 -3.76 -7.58
C LEU A 39 6.43 -4.59 -8.64
N LEU A 40 5.72 -5.04 -9.67
CA LEU A 40 6.28 -5.78 -10.80
C LEU A 40 6.96 -4.88 -11.84
N GLY A 41 7.12 -3.57 -11.56
CA GLY A 41 7.72 -2.61 -12.50
C GLY A 41 6.78 -2.13 -13.61
N GLY A 42 5.52 -2.57 -13.61
CA GLY A 42 4.52 -2.16 -14.58
C GLY A 42 4.05 -0.71 -14.38
N CYS A 43 3.84 0.01 -15.48
CA CYS A 43 3.35 1.37 -15.42
C CYS A 43 1.82 1.38 -15.21
N VAL A 44 1.36 1.97 -14.10
CA VAL A 44 -0.06 2.25 -13.89
C VAL A 44 -0.36 3.62 -14.51
N LYS A 45 -1.21 3.66 -15.55
CA LYS A 45 -1.66 4.93 -16.14
C LYS A 45 -2.24 5.83 -15.04
N LYS A 46 -1.55 6.93 -14.74
CA LYS A 46 -2.03 7.99 -13.85
C LYS A 46 -2.73 9.04 -14.70
N HIS A 47 -3.83 9.59 -14.17
CA HIS A 47 -4.48 10.73 -14.80
C HIS A 47 -3.51 11.92 -14.80
N ARG A 48 -3.42 12.65 -15.92
CA ARG A 48 -2.58 13.84 -16.01
C ARG A 48 -3.25 14.95 -15.20
N LEU A 49 -2.50 15.53 -14.27
CA LEU A 49 -2.95 16.66 -13.48
C LEU A 49 -2.27 17.94 -13.98
N PRO A 50 -2.94 19.11 -13.91
CA PRO A 50 -2.28 20.39 -14.15
C PRO A 50 -1.08 20.57 -13.22
N PHE A 51 0.01 21.15 -13.73
CA PHE A 51 1.26 21.29 -12.98
C PHE A 51 1.08 22.01 -11.63
N LYS A 52 0.39 23.16 -11.62
CA LYS A 52 0.08 23.91 -10.39
C LYS A 52 -0.68 23.06 -9.36
N HIS A 53 -1.59 22.20 -9.82
CA HIS A 53 -2.35 21.32 -8.95
C HIS A 53 -1.46 20.21 -8.36
N ALA A 54 -0.56 19.64 -9.16
CA ALA A 54 0.40 18.64 -8.70
C ALA A 54 1.34 19.21 -7.63
N ILE A 55 1.88 20.42 -7.83
CA ILE A 55 2.72 21.12 -6.84
C ILE A 55 1.95 21.31 -5.53
N ARG A 56 0.73 21.86 -5.60
CA ARG A 56 -0.10 22.10 -4.41
C ARG A 56 -0.37 20.82 -3.62
N MET A 57 -0.58 19.69 -4.30
CA MET A 57 -0.75 18.40 -3.62
C MET A 57 0.53 17.92 -2.93
N ILE A 58 1.69 18.17 -3.52
CA ILE A 58 3.00 17.83 -2.92
C ILE A 58 3.23 18.68 -1.66
N GLU A 59 2.99 19.98 -1.73
CA GLU A 59 3.15 20.92 -0.61
C GLU A 59 2.25 20.54 0.57
N LYS A 60 0.94 20.37 0.34
CA LYS A 60 0.01 19.89 1.36
C LYS A 60 0.43 18.56 1.98
N ARG A 61 1.06 17.68 1.20
CA ARG A 61 1.56 16.40 1.71
C ARG A 61 2.78 16.60 2.61
N LYS A 62 3.69 17.52 2.26
CA LYS A 62 4.85 17.88 3.09
C LYS A 62 4.39 18.48 4.43
N GLU A 63 3.46 19.44 4.39
CA GLU A 63 2.86 20.05 5.58
C GLU A 63 2.26 19.00 6.53
N LYS A 64 1.45 18.08 6.00
CA LYS A 64 0.87 16.98 6.79
C LYS A 64 1.92 16.07 7.44
N VAL A 65 3.03 15.81 6.75
CA VAL A 65 4.12 14.98 7.28
C VAL A 65 4.85 15.71 8.40
N ILE A 66 5.07 17.02 8.26
CA ILE A 66 5.68 17.87 9.29
C ILE A 66 4.78 17.93 10.53
N ALA A 67 3.51 18.30 10.35
CA ALA A 67 2.53 18.37 11.44
C ALA A 67 2.40 17.04 12.20
N LYS A 68 2.40 15.91 11.47
CA LYS A 68 2.37 14.59 12.10
C LYS A 68 3.66 14.28 12.87
N ARG A 69 4.81 14.75 12.42
CA ARG A 69 6.08 14.57 13.15
C ARG A 69 6.11 15.41 14.42
N GLU A 70 5.65 16.65 14.36
CA GLU A 70 5.54 17.54 15.52
C GLU A 70 4.58 16.95 16.57
N MET A 71 3.42 16.48 16.13
CA MET A 71 2.46 15.78 17.00
C MET A 71 3.06 14.51 17.62
N LEU A 72 3.80 13.69 16.85
CA LEU A 72 4.44 12.50 17.39
C LEU A 72 5.57 12.86 18.38
N ALA A 73 6.31 13.93 18.11
CA ALA A 73 7.34 14.44 19.00
C ALA A 73 6.75 14.97 20.32
N SER A 74 5.60 15.67 20.28
CA SER A 74 4.92 16.15 21.48
C SER A 74 4.37 15.01 22.36
N ILE A 75 4.08 13.85 21.78
CA ILE A 75 3.63 12.64 22.49
C ILE A 75 4.85 11.78 22.92
N GLY A 76 6.08 12.21 22.64
CA GLY A 76 7.32 11.47 22.99
C GLY A 76 7.62 10.27 22.07
N VAL A 77 6.88 10.11 20.97
CA VAL A 77 7.07 9.03 20.01
C VAL A 77 8.03 9.49 18.90
N SER A 78 9.30 9.11 19.00
CA SER A 78 10.25 9.33 17.90
C SER A 78 10.18 8.19 16.88
N LYS A 79 9.67 8.49 15.67
CA LYS A 79 9.88 7.58 14.53
C LYS A 79 11.24 7.87 13.92
N LYS A 80 12.21 6.95 14.08
CA LYS A 80 13.46 6.98 13.30
C LYS A 80 13.13 7.06 11.81
N ARG A 81 13.79 7.96 11.09
CA ARG A 81 13.75 7.98 9.62
C ARG A 81 14.23 6.61 9.13
N SER A 82 13.35 5.79 8.55
CA SER A 82 13.80 4.70 7.70
C SER A 82 14.50 5.34 6.50
N ARG A 83 15.80 5.07 6.36
CA ARG A 83 16.59 5.50 5.19
C ARG A 83 16.05 4.88 3.92
#